data_AF-A0A7C4UAH8-F1
#
_entry.id   AF-A0A7C4UAH8-F1
#
_cell.length_a   1.000
_cell.length_b   1.000
_cell.length_c   1.000
_cell.angle_alpha   90.00
_cell.angle_beta   90.00
_cell.angle_gamma   90.00
#
_symmetry.space_group_name_H-M   'P 1'
#
loop_
_entity.id
_entity.type
_entity.pdbx_description
1 polymer ?
#
loop_
_entity_poly.entity_id
_entity_poly.type
_entity_poly.pdbx_seq_one_letter_code
_entity_poly.pdbx_strand_id
1 'polypeptide(L)'
;MPFYYYFIVFLMLLLFLLLIRFYIRRKMDFSVELFSVALKNENSGDFEEAIVNYENALLEVKKSRFFNNSLEARIIEKLKVLHTAIDYKRSFHLVK
;
A
#
# COMPACT_ATOMS: atom_id res chain seq x y z
N MET A 1 28.74 32.15 -26.59
CA MET A 1 28.41 31.61 -25.25
C MET A 1 27.89 30.20 -25.42
N PRO A 2 28.41 29.20 -24.68
CA PRO A 2 28.08 27.80 -24.91
C PRO A 2 26.69 27.46 -24.38
N PHE A 3 25.64 27.79 -25.14
CA PHE A 3 24.24 27.48 -24.82
C PHE A 3 23.99 25.98 -24.56
N TYR A 4 24.84 25.10 -25.10
CA TYR A 4 24.78 23.66 -24.88
C TYR A 4 24.91 23.26 -23.40
N TYR A 5 25.60 24.04 -22.56
CA TYR A 5 25.73 23.73 -21.14
C TYR A 5 24.39 23.76 -20.42
N TYR A 6 23.56 24.78 -20.69
CA TYR A 6 22.22 24.90 -20.13
C TYR A 6 21.30 23.77 -20.61
N PHE A 7 21.44 23.36 -21.87
CA PHE A 7 20.68 22.24 -22.42
C PHE A 7 21.03 20.91 -21.74
N ILE A 8 22.33 20.65 -21.49
CA ILE A 8 22.79 19.45 -20.79
C ILE A 8 22.29 19.44 -19.34
N VAL A 9 22.37 20.57 -18.63
CA VAL A 9 21.86 20.69 -17.25
C VAL A 9 20.35 20.46 -17.21
N PHE A 10 19.60 21.02 -18.17
CA PHE A 10 18.16 20.79 -18.29
C PHE A 10 17.84 19.31 -18.52
N LEU A 11 18.58 18.64 -19.42
CA LEU A 11 18.38 17.22 -19.72
C LEU A 11 18.69 16.33 -18.50
N MET A 12 19.76 16.64 -17.76
CA MET A 12 20.10 15.95 -16.51
C MET A 12 19.01 16.11 -15.46
N LEU A 13 18.46 17.32 -15.32
CA LEU A 13 17.39 17.61 -14.36
C LEU A 13 16.09 16.88 -14.74
N LEU A 14 15.78 16.80 -16.05
CA LEU A 14 14.64 16.05 -16.56
C LEU A 14 14.77 14.54 -16.24
N LEU A 15 15.94 13.96 -16.52
CA LEU A 15 16.23 12.55 -16.19
C LEU A 15 16.12 12.28 -14.69
N PHE A 16 16.63 13.18 -13.86
CA PHE A 16 16.54 13.07 -12.41
C PHE A 16 15.08 13.08 -11.92
N LEU A 17 14.24 13.98 -12.46
CA LEU A 17 12.80 14.00 -12.14
C LEU A 17 12.08 12.72 -12.59
N LEU A 18 12.45 12.14 -13.74
CA LEU A 18 11.89 10.87 -14.20
C LEU A 18 12.26 9.71 -13.27
N LEU A 19 13.51 9.64 -12.80
CA LEU A 19 13.95 8.63 -11.84
C LEU A 19 13.20 8.74 -10.50
N ILE A 20 13.00 9.96 -10.00
CA ILE A 20 12.20 10.19 -8.78
C ILE A 20 10.76 9.70 -9.00
N ARG A 21 10.12 10.07 -10.12
CA ARG A 21 8.75 9.62 -10.43
C ARG A 21 8.66 8.10 -10.52
N PHE A 22 9.62 7.47 -11.17
CA PHE A 22 9.69 6.01 -11.27
C PHE A 22 9.80 5.35 -9.89
N TYR A 23 10.68 5.86 -9.03
CA TYR A 23 10.85 5.35 -7.67
C TYR A 23 9.58 5.48 -6.83
N ILE A 24 8.89 6.63 -6.91
CA ILE A 24 7.62 6.87 -6.20
C ILE A 24 6.55 5.87 -6.67
N ARG A 25 6.42 5.68 -7.99
CA ARG A 25 5.41 4.77 -8.56
C ARG A 25 5.64 3.33 -8.11
N ARG A 26 6.89 2.86 -8.12
CA ARG A 26 7.23 1.51 -7.68
C ARG A 26 6.87 1.24 -6.22
N LYS A 27 7.00 2.25 -5.34
CA LYS A 27 6.54 2.12 -3.94
C LYS A 27 5.03 2.02 -3.81
N MET A 28 4.29 2.73 -4.66
CA MET A 28 2.82 2.63 -4.68
C MET A 28 2.35 1.26 -5.17
N ASP A 29 3.02 0.70 -6.17
CA ASP A 29 2.67 -0.63 -6.69
C ASP A 29 2.78 -1.71 -5.61
N PHE A 30 3.76 -1.59 -4.71
CA PHE A 30 3.98 -2.55 -3.63
C PHE A 30 2.84 -2.57 -2.59
N SER A 31 2.32 -1.41 -2.18
CA SER A 31 1.19 -1.37 -1.22
C SER A 31 -0.12 -1.86 -1.85
N VAL A 32 -0.30 -1.62 -3.16
CA VAL A 32 -1.44 -2.16 -3.92
C VAL A 32 -1.33 -3.69 -4.08
N GLU A 33 -0.12 -4.21 -4.28
CA GLU A 33 0.13 -5.65 -4.34
C GLU A 33 -0.21 -6.34 -3.03
N LEU A 34 0.29 -5.81 -1.90
CA LEU A 34 -0.04 -6.32 -0.56
C LEU A 34 -1.55 -6.29 -0.28
N PHE A 35 -2.24 -5.22 -0.68
CA PHE A 35 -3.70 -5.14 -0.59
C PHE A 35 -4.41 -6.21 -1.42
N SER A 36 -3.93 -6.49 -2.63
CA SER A 36 -4.48 -7.53 -3.50
C SER A 36 -4.31 -8.94 -2.90
N VAL A 37 -3.13 -9.22 -2.34
CA VAL A 37 -2.86 -10.49 -1.65
C VAL A 37 -3.75 -10.63 -0.41
N ALA A 38 -3.89 -9.58 0.39
CA ALA A 38 -4.79 -9.58 1.53
C ALA A 38 -6.24 -9.89 1.15
N LEU A 39 -6.73 -9.30 0.06
CA LEU A 39 -8.08 -9.55 -0.46
C LEU A 39 -8.26 -11.00 -0.94
N LYS A 40 -7.23 -11.59 -1.55
CA LYS A 40 -7.25 -13.00 -1.96
C LYS A 40 -7.33 -13.93 -0.73
N ASN A 41 -6.57 -13.64 0.32
CA ASN A 41 -6.59 -14.39 1.56
C ASN A 41 -7.93 -14.25 2.28
N GLU A 42 -8.48 -13.03 2.34
CA GLU A 42 -9.83 -12.75 2.86
C GLU A 42 -10.89 -13.59 2.14
N ASN A 43 -10.87 -13.61 0.81
CA ASN A 43 -11.81 -14.39 -0.01
C ASN A 43 -11.62 -15.91 0.13
N SER A 44 -10.42 -16.36 0.52
CA SER A 44 -10.11 -17.78 0.76
C SER A 44 -10.48 -18.23 2.18
N GLY A 45 -10.87 -17.30 3.06
CA GLY A 45 -11.17 -17.56 4.46
C GLY A 45 -9.96 -17.53 5.39
N ASP A 46 -8.77 -17.23 4.86
CA ASP A 46 -7.50 -17.14 5.59
C ASP A 46 -7.38 -15.77 6.28
N PHE A 47 -8.27 -15.51 7.25
CA PHE A 47 -8.45 -14.17 7.83
C PHE A 47 -7.23 -13.65 8.58
N GLU A 48 -6.48 -14.51 9.28
CA GLU A 48 -5.26 -14.10 9.99
C GLU A 48 -4.18 -13.64 9.01
N GLU A 49 -4.00 -14.37 7.90
CA GLU A 49 -3.04 -14.00 6.86
C GLU A 49 -3.48 -12.75 6.09
N ALA A 50 -4.79 -12.59 5.89
CA ALA A 50 -5.35 -11.36 5.32
C ALA A 50 -5.05 -10.14 6.20
N ILE A 51 -5.19 -10.24 7.52
CA ILE A 51 -4.88 -9.16 8.47
C ILE A 51 -3.41 -8.75 8.36
N VAL A 52 -2.49 -9.71 8.43
CA VAL A 52 -1.04 -9.42 8.34
C VAL A 52 -0.72 -8.69 7.04
N ASN A 53 -1.29 -9.12 5.91
CA ASN A 53 -1.06 -8.47 4.62
C ASN A 53 -1.70 -7.07 4.53
N TYR A 54 -2.89 -6.87 5.12
CA TYR A 54 -3.49 -5.54 5.23
C TYR A 54 -2.68 -4.60 6.14
N GLU A 55 -2.15 -5.07 7.26
CA GLU A 55 -1.27 -4.28 8.15
C GLU A 55 0.03 -3.89 7.46
N ASN A 56 0.66 -4.83 6.74
CA ASN A 56 1.85 -4.56 5.93
C ASN A 56 1.55 -3.52 4.83
N ALA A 57 0.41 -3.65 4.14
CA ALA A 57 -0.02 -2.67 3.15
C ALA A 57 -0.19 -1.27 3.80
N LEU A 58 -0.79 -1.19 4.99
CA LEU A 58 -0.97 0.06 5.72
C LEU A 58 0.36 0.72 6.08
N LEU A 59 1.34 -0.07 6.54
CA LEU A 59 2.67 0.41 6.86
C LEU A 59 3.35 1.02 5.62
N GLU A 60 3.24 0.37 4.47
CA GLU A 60 3.81 0.87 3.21
C GLU A 60 3.10 2.12 2.70
N VAL A 61 1.77 2.20 2.82
CA VAL A 61 1.02 3.43 2.50
C VAL A 61 1.48 4.59 3.38
N LYS A 62 1.66 4.36 4.69
CA LYS A 62 2.12 5.39 5.65
C LYS A 62 3.57 5.83 5.44
N LYS A 63 4.45 4.96 4.92
CA LYS A 63 5.84 5.30 4.56
C LYS A 63 5.92 6.22 3.34
N SER A 64 4.91 6.22 2.47
CA SER A 64 4.87 7.09 1.31
C SER A 64 4.35 8.47 1.68
N ARG A 65 5.17 9.51 1.47
CA ARG A 65 4.73 10.92 1.60
C ARG A 65 3.71 11.32 0.53
N PHE A 66 3.55 10.49 -0.50
CA PHE A 66 2.54 10.63 -1.55
C PHE A 66 1.33 9.80 -1.12
N PHE A 67 0.55 10.40 -0.23
CA PHE A 67 -0.62 9.82 0.41
C PHE A 67 -1.64 9.30 -0.61
N ASN A 68 -1.84 7.99 -0.67
CA ASN A 68 -3.06 7.44 -1.26
C ASN A 68 -4.10 7.26 -0.14
N ASN A 69 -4.69 8.38 0.29
CA ASN A 69 -5.70 8.42 1.36
C ASN A 69 -6.87 7.46 1.09
N SER A 70 -7.20 7.21 -0.18
CA SER A 70 -8.26 6.28 -0.55
C SER A 70 -7.90 4.82 -0.24
N LEU A 71 -6.66 4.41 -0.50
CA LEU A 71 -6.18 3.06 -0.20
C LEU A 71 -6.02 2.88 1.31
N GLU A 72 -5.49 3.89 2.01
CA GLU A 72 -5.39 3.89 3.47
C GLU A 72 -6.76 3.67 4.13
N ALA A 73 -7.75 4.47 3.75
CA ALA A 73 -9.11 4.37 4.30
C ALA A 73 -9.70 2.97 4.07
N ARG A 74 -9.57 2.44 2.86
CA ARG A 74 -10.04 1.09 2.51
C ARG A 74 -9.35 -0.01 3.33
N ILE A 75 -8.03 0.09 3.53
CA ILE A 75 -7.29 -0.87 4.36
C ILE A 75 -7.80 -0.83 5.81
N ILE A 76 -7.96 0.37 6.37
CA ILE A 76 -8.44 0.55 7.75
C ILE A 76 -9.85 -0.02 7.92
N GLU A 77 -10.75 0.22 6.97
CA GLU A 77 -12.10 -0.34 6.99
C GLU A 77 -12.07 -1.88 6.94
N LYS A 78 -11.26 -2.46 6.06
CA LYS A 78 -11.08 -3.91 5.94
C LYS A 78 -10.57 -4.54 7.24
N LEU A 79 -9.55 -3.94 7.87
CA LEU A 79 -9.02 -4.41 9.15
C LEU A 79 -10.09 -4.40 10.25
N LYS A 80 -10.89 -3.32 10.37
CA LYS A 80 -11.97 -3.24 11.36
C LYS A 80 -13.00 -4.35 11.18
N VAL A 81 -13.42 -4.60 9.93
CA VAL A 81 -14.38 -5.64 9.61
C VAL A 81 -13.81 -7.03 9.95
N LEU A 82 -12.57 -7.30 9.55
CA LEU A 82 -11.92 -8.60 9.82
C LEU A 82 -11.74 -8.86 11.32
N HIS A 83 -11.26 -7.89 12.10
CA HIS A 83 -11.15 -8.05 13.55
C HIS A 83 -12.51 -8.31 14.18
N THR A 84 -13.55 -7.57 13.78
CA THR A 84 -14.91 -7.77 14.29
C THR A 84 -15.44 -9.17 13.95
N ALA A 85 -15.19 -9.65 12.72
CA ALA A 85 -15.60 -10.98 12.30
C ALA A 85 -14.89 -12.10 13.09
N ILE A 86 -13.60 -11.94 13.36
CA ILE A 86 -12.82 -12.89 14.17
C ILE A 86 -13.29 -12.89 15.63
N ASP A 87 -13.50 -11.71 16.21
CA ASP A 87 -13.99 -11.57 17.58
C ASP A 87 -15.39 -12.18 17.74
N TYR A 88 -16.26 -11.97 16.76
CA TYR A 88 -17.57 -12.61 16.71
C TYR A 88 -17.47 -14.14 16.60
N LYS A 89 -16.61 -14.66 15.71
CA LYS A 89 -16.38 -16.10 15.60
C LYS A 89 -15.86 -16.69 16.92
N ARG A 90 -14.98 -15.96 17.61
CA ARG A 90 -14.42 -16.38 18.90
C ARG A 90 -15.48 -16.37 20.01
N SER A 91 -16.35 -15.37 20.07
CA SER A 91 -17.41 -15.29 21.08
C SER A 91 -18.40 -16.44 20.94
N PHE A 92 -18.77 -16.83 19.72
CA PHE A 92 -19.61 -18.01 19.48
C PHE A 92 -18.94 -19.32 19.90
N HIS A 93 -17.63 -19.43 19.76
CA HIS A 93 -16.88 -20.61 20.21
C HIS A 93 -16.75 -20.71 21.73
N LEU A 94 -16.82 -19.60 22.47
CA LEU A 94 -16.71 -19.57 23.93
C LEU A 94 -18.03 -19.88 24.66
N VAL A 95 -19.17 -19.80 23.96
CA VAL A 95 -20.52 -20.01 24.53
C VAL A 95 -20.97 -21.48 24.42
N LYS A 96 -20.12 -22.36 23.87
CA LYS A 96 -20.39 -23.79 23.69
C LYS A 96 -19.63 -24.64 24.70
#